data_AF-A0A8S1BNY2-F1
#
_entry.id   AF-A0A8S1BNY2-F1
#
_cell.length_a   1.000
_cell.length_b   1.000
_cell.length_c   1.000
_cell.angle_alpha   90.00
_cell.angle_beta   90.00
_cell.angle_gamma   90.00
#
_symmetry.space_group_name_H-M   'P 1'
#
loop_
_entity.id
_entity.type
_entity.pdbx_description
1 polymer ?
#
loop_
_entity_poly.entity_id
_entity_poly.type
_entity_poly.pdbx_seq_one_letter_code
_entity_poly.pdbx_strand_id
1 'polypeptide(L)'
;MIREFVLFFILVSCVYGEGCVRYTFEEGFYELFDDDSELCENSVPWLLELYKHTHLTSPHVLSTKYINPQEVTSCVSSFTFPMNFGGIIEVNAFVQMTDNADALYVAASKVVTNDSVQSAGSIAITPHQPDFKPGWHALRFTLSGIDEETFNGYVSD
;
A
#
# COMPACT_ATOMS: atom_id res chain seq x y z
N MET A 1 -17.76 -13.96 5.07
CA MET A 1 -17.53 -13.75 6.52
C MET A 1 -16.03 -13.70 6.68
N ILE A 2 -15.47 -12.50 6.58
CA ILE A 2 -14.02 -12.27 6.48
C ILE A 2 -13.45 -12.21 7.88
N ARG A 3 -12.32 -12.89 8.11
CA ARG A 3 -11.68 -13.00 9.42
C ARG A 3 -10.16 -12.91 9.20
N GLU A 4 -9.64 -11.69 9.33
CA GLU A 4 -8.24 -11.27 9.59
C GLU A 4 -7.32 -10.94 8.37
N PHE A 5 -6.95 -9.66 8.18
CA PHE A 5 -5.78 -8.87 8.66
C PHE A 5 -4.62 -8.71 7.64
N VAL A 6 -4.58 -7.53 6.98
CA VAL A 6 -3.53 -7.07 6.03
C VAL A 6 -2.46 -6.22 6.77
N LEU A 7 -1.32 -5.94 6.13
CA LEU A 7 -0.31 -4.97 6.57
C LEU A 7 0.25 -4.33 5.30
N PHE A 8 0.70 -3.08 5.41
CA PHE A 8 1.38 -2.35 4.35
C PHE A 8 2.77 -1.85 4.81
N PHE A 9 3.71 -1.67 3.89
CA PHE A 9 5.01 -1.06 4.15
C PHE A 9 5.45 -0.43 2.83
N ILE A 10 5.32 0.88 2.62
CA ILE A 10 5.89 1.50 1.42
C ILE A 10 7.41 1.50 1.57
N LEU A 11 8.09 0.75 0.71
CA LEU A 11 9.54 0.79 0.54
C LEU A 11 9.83 1.24 -0.88
N VAL A 12 10.13 2.53 -1.04
CA VAL A 12 10.58 3.07 -2.34
C VAL A 12 12.04 2.66 -2.57
N SER A 13 12.35 1.74 -3.48
CA SER A 13 13.75 1.50 -3.87
C SER A 13 14.24 2.71 -4.66
N CYS A 14 15.18 3.46 -4.09
CA CYS A 14 15.85 4.58 -4.73
C CYS A 14 17.11 4.13 -5.47
N VAL A 15 17.43 4.88 -6.52
CA VAL A 15 18.73 4.94 -7.19
C VAL A 15 19.85 5.11 -6.15
N TYR A 16 21.00 4.49 -6.41
CA TYR A 16 22.19 4.47 -5.53
C TYR A 16 22.55 5.89 -5.02
N GLY A 17 22.30 6.17 -3.73
CA GLY A 17 22.76 7.40 -3.06
C GLY A 17 21.71 8.32 -2.44
N GLU A 18 20.40 8.09 -2.64
CA GLU A 18 19.34 8.90 -2.03
C GLU A 18 18.46 8.10 -1.05
N GLY A 19 17.93 8.77 -0.02
CA GLY A 19 17.17 8.16 1.06
C GLY A 19 15.82 7.59 0.61
N CYS A 20 15.46 6.41 1.11
CA CYS A 20 14.15 5.81 0.90
C CYS A 20 13.12 6.41 1.86
N VAL A 21 11.94 6.76 1.34
CA VAL A 21 10.76 6.99 2.20
C VAL A 21 10.30 5.62 2.70
N ARG A 22 10.30 5.44 4.02
CA ARG A 22 9.82 4.22 4.68
C ARG A 22 8.74 4.58 5.68
N TYR A 23 7.60 3.91 5.59
CA TYR A 23 6.53 4.03 6.56
C TYR A 23 6.17 2.67 7.15
N THR A 24 5.94 2.62 8.47
CA THR A 24 5.82 1.37 9.25
C THR A 24 4.59 1.32 10.16
N PHE A 25 3.63 2.25 10.00
CA PHE A 25 2.43 2.40 10.84
C PHE A 25 2.63 2.62 12.34
N GLU A 26 3.88 2.70 12.81
CA GLU A 26 4.15 2.84 14.23
C GLU A 26 3.67 4.19 14.78
N GLU A 27 3.67 5.24 13.95
CA GLU A 27 3.32 6.61 14.35
C GLU A 27 2.60 7.36 13.22
N GLY A 28 1.70 8.28 13.60
CA GLY A 28 1.09 9.26 12.69
C GLY A 28 0.11 8.74 11.65
N PHE A 29 -0.45 7.53 11.78
CA PHE A 29 -1.34 6.95 10.77
C PHE A 29 -2.51 7.87 10.41
N TYR A 30 -3.29 8.32 11.40
CA TYR A 30 -4.47 9.18 11.18
C TYR A 30 -4.15 10.61 10.70
N GLU A 31 -2.87 10.97 10.64
CA GLU A 31 -2.41 12.29 10.18
C GLU A 31 -1.77 12.21 8.79
N LEU A 32 -1.21 11.04 8.47
CA LEU A 32 -0.43 10.79 7.26
C LEU A 32 -1.22 9.96 6.23
N PHE A 33 -2.38 9.44 6.58
CA PHE A 33 -3.19 8.60 5.71
C PHE A 33 -4.65 9.04 5.77
N ASP A 34 -5.29 9.07 4.60
CA ASP A 34 -6.70 9.43 4.42
C ASP A 34 -7.36 8.54 3.36
N ASP A 35 -8.69 8.62 3.26
CA ASP A 35 -9.52 7.92 2.27
C ASP A 35 -10.16 8.89 1.27
N ASP A 36 -9.71 10.15 1.23
CA ASP A 36 -10.30 11.24 0.43
C ASP A 36 -9.76 11.30 -1.01
N SER A 37 -8.81 10.43 -1.36
CA SER A 37 -8.25 10.38 -2.72
C SER A 37 -9.26 9.86 -3.75
N GLU A 38 -9.11 10.26 -5.03
CA GLU A 38 -9.93 9.78 -6.15
C GLU A 38 -9.97 8.24 -6.26
N LEU A 39 -8.89 7.55 -5.89
CA LEU A 39 -8.82 6.08 -5.90
C LEU A 39 -9.57 5.42 -4.74
N CYS A 40 -9.78 6.15 -3.64
CA CYS A 40 -10.48 5.67 -2.46
C CYS A 40 -11.96 6.05 -2.41
N GLU A 41 -12.47 6.74 -3.43
CA GLU A 41 -13.86 7.17 -3.49
C GLU A 41 -14.81 5.98 -3.28
N ASN A 42 -15.78 6.14 -2.38
CA ASN A 42 -16.77 5.12 -2.00
C ASN A 42 -16.22 3.89 -1.26
N SER A 43 -14.96 3.91 -0.81
CA SER A 43 -14.40 2.88 0.07
C SER A 43 -14.48 3.30 1.53
N VAL A 44 -14.37 2.35 2.46
CA VAL A 44 -14.20 2.66 3.88
C VAL A 44 -12.71 2.72 4.24
N PRO A 45 -12.30 3.48 5.26
CA PRO A 45 -10.89 3.55 5.61
C PRO A 45 -10.39 2.21 6.18
N TRP A 46 -9.11 1.92 5.93
CA TRP A 46 -8.43 0.82 6.62
C TRP A 46 -8.28 1.11 8.12
N LEU A 47 -8.28 0.06 8.92
CA LEU A 47 -8.18 0.14 10.38
C LEU A 47 -6.76 -0.13 10.86
N LEU A 48 -6.23 0.77 11.67
CA LEU A 48 -4.96 0.56 12.38
C LEU A 48 -5.17 -0.36 13.58
N GLU A 49 -4.37 -1.43 13.64
CA GLU A 49 -4.43 -2.45 14.67
C GLU A 49 -3.05 -2.87 15.18
N LEU A 50 -3.02 -3.79 16.15
CA LEU A 50 -1.82 -4.28 16.80
C LEU A 50 -1.62 -5.76 16.53
N TYR A 51 -0.40 -6.16 16.14
CA TYR A 51 -0.04 -7.57 15.95
C TYR A 51 -0.34 -8.45 17.15
N LYS A 52 -0.27 -7.89 18.37
CA LYS A 52 -0.58 -8.63 19.60
C LYS A 52 -2.03 -9.13 19.69
N HIS A 53 -2.93 -8.58 18.87
CA HIS A 53 -4.35 -8.97 18.82
C HIS A 53 -4.62 -10.04 17.75
N THR A 54 -3.62 -10.46 16.99
CA THR A 54 -3.74 -11.49 15.95
C THR A 54 -2.81 -12.66 16.22
N HIS A 55 -2.97 -13.72 15.42
CA HIS A 55 -2.05 -14.84 15.39
C HIS A 55 -0.89 -14.64 14.37
N LEU A 56 -0.81 -13.47 13.74
CA LEU A 56 0.19 -13.20 12.73
C LEU A 56 1.53 -12.85 13.37
N THR A 57 2.60 -13.51 12.89
CA THR A 57 3.96 -13.12 13.24
C THR A 57 4.27 -11.80 12.56
N SER A 58 4.64 -10.79 13.35
CA SER A 58 5.11 -9.51 12.82
C SER A 58 6.32 -9.73 11.90
N PRO A 59 6.38 -9.07 10.73
CA PRO A 59 7.48 -9.23 9.77
C PRO A 59 8.80 -8.63 10.28
N HIS A 60 8.76 -7.81 11.33
CA HIS A 60 9.95 -7.25 11.95
C HIS A 60 9.76 -7.09 13.47
N VAL A 61 10.80 -7.35 14.26
CA VAL A 61 10.73 -7.31 15.74
C VAL A 61 10.32 -5.96 16.33
N LEU A 62 10.50 -4.88 15.57
CA LEU A 62 10.11 -3.52 15.94
C LEU A 62 8.74 -3.09 15.39
N SER A 63 8.10 -3.90 14.55
CA SER A 63 6.78 -3.60 14.01
C SER A 63 5.71 -4.18 14.94
N THR A 64 4.93 -3.31 15.54
CA THR A 64 3.88 -3.64 16.50
C THR A 64 2.48 -3.36 15.95
N LYS A 65 2.37 -2.50 14.94
CA LYS A 65 1.11 -2.08 14.31
C LYS A 65 1.00 -2.53 12.86
N TYR A 66 -0.24 -2.63 12.40
CA TYR A 66 -0.58 -2.88 10.99
C TYR A 66 -1.89 -2.21 10.60
N ILE A 67 -2.20 -2.12 9.31
CA ILE A 67 -3.50 -1.65 8.81
C ILE A 67 -4.26 -2.78 8.14
N ASN A 68 -5.57 -2.84 8.31
CA ASN A 68 -6.39 -3.89 7.71
C ASN A 68 -7.71 -3.39 7.12
N PRO A 69 -8.16 -3.96 5.99
CA PRO A 69 -9.49 -3.74 5.47
C PRO A 69 -10.60 -4.20 6.42
N GLN A 70 -11.72 -3.52 6.34
CA GLN A 70 -12.98 -3.93 6.96
C GLN A 70 -13.66 -5.05 6.14
N GLU A 71 -14.85 -5.47 6.54
CA GLU A 71 -15.62 -6.51 5.83
C GLU A 71 -16.17 -6.06 4.44
N VAL A 72 -15.87 -4.83 4.03
CA VAL A 72 -16.25 -4.21 2.77
C VAL A 72 -15.02 -3.61 2.09
N THR A 73 -15.14 -3.19 0.83
CA THR A 73 -14.06 -2.52 0.10
C THR A 73 -13.49 -1.39 0.94
N SER A 74 -12.22 -1.55 1.31
CA SER A 74 -11.51 -0.57 2.10
C SER A 74 -10.42 0.06 1.25
N CYS A 75 -10.14 1.33 1.48
CA CYS A 75 -9.06 2.04 0.82
C CYS A 75 -8.37 2.98 1.79
N VAL A 76 -7.08 3.17 1.62
CA VAL A 76 -6.33 4.24 2.27
C VAL A 76 -5.26 4.76 1.32
N SER A 77 -5.00 6.05 1.40
CA SER A 77 -3.97 6.74 0.64
C SER A 77 -2.95 7.34 1.58
N SER A 78 -1.67 7.20 1.23
CA SER A 78 -0.59 7.85 1.96
C SER A 78 -0.58 9.36 1.74
N PHE A 79 0.15 10.05 2.61
CA PHE A 79 0.62 11.42 2.38
C PHE A 79 1.36 11.51 1.05
N THR A 80 1.39 12.71 0.49
CA THR A 80 2.18 12.98 -0.71
C THR A 80 3.67 13.00 -0.38
N PHE A 81 4.49 12.29 -1.14
CA PHE A 81 5.94 12.31 -1.03
C PHE A 81 6.64 12.33 -2.39
N PRO A 82 7.92 12.75 -2.46
CA PRO A 82 8.68 12.73 -3.69
C PRO A 82 8.96 11.30 -4.16
N MET A 83 8.68 11.05 -5.43
CA MET A 83 8.86 9.78 -6.14
C MET A 83 9.75 9.99 -7.36
N ASN A 84 10.58 9.01 -7.68
CA ASN A 84 11.48 9.08 -8.83
C ASN A 84 11.02 8.13 -9.94
N PHE A 85 11.19 8.56 -11.20
CA PHE A 85 11.02 7.67 -12.35
C PHE A 85 11.98 6.47 -12.23
N GLY A 86 11.47 5.26 -12.45
CA GLY A 86 12.25 4.03 -12.27
C GLY A 86 12.49 3.64 -10.81
N GLY A 87 12.02 4.45 -9.84
CA GLY A 87 11.93 4.05 -8.44
C GLY A 87 10.98 2.86 -8.28
N ILE A 88 11.13 2.08 -7.22
CA ILE A 88 10.29 0.88 -7.02
C ILE A 88 9.43 1.09 -5.81
N ILE A 89 8.11 0.93 -5.88
CA ILE A 89 7.30 0.77 -4.69
C ILE A 89 7.34 -0.70 -4.29
N GLU A 90 7.73 -0.98 -3.06
CA GLU A 90 7.59 -2.28 -2.41
C GLU A 90 6.56 -2.16 -1.28
N VAL A 91 5.68 -3.16 -1.15
CA VAL A 91 4.66 -3.30 -0.11
C VAL A 91 4.73 -4.70 0.48
N ASN A 92 4.92 -4.80 1.79
CA ASN A 92 4.89 -6.10 2.48
C ASN A 92 3.50 -6.35 3.05
N ALA A 93 2.80 -7.34 2.49
CA ALA A 93 1.43 -7.67 2.84
C ALA A 93 1.28 -9.14 3.21
N PHE A 94 0.53 -9.41 4.27
CA PHE A 94 0.01 -10.75 4.54
C PHE A 94 -1.32 -10.89 3.81
N VAL A 95 -1.45 -11.91 2.97
CA VAL A 95 -2.64 -12.11 2.13
C VAL A 95 -3.19 -13.50 2.37
N GLN A 96 -4.41 -13.57 2.88
CA GLN A 96 -5.19 -14.80 3.03
C GLN A 96 -6.60 -14.58 2.49
N MET A 97 -6.75 -14.79 1.19
CA MET A 97 -8.02 -14.61 0.50
C MET A 97 -8.95 -15.78 0.80
N THR A 98 -10.20 -15.46 1.12
CA THR A 98 -11.25 -16.42 1.49
C THR A 98 -12.35 -16.51 0.43
N ASP A 99 -12.47 -15.50 -0.41
CA ASP A 99 -13.35 -15.45 -1.58
C ASP A 99 -12.52 -15.27 -2.87
N ASN A 100 -13.00 -15.79 -3.99
CA ASN A 100 -12.38 -15.56 -5.30
C ASN A 100 -12.48 -14.10 -5.75
N ALA A 101 -13.44 -13.34 -5.20
CA ALA A 101 -13.58 -11.91 -5.43
C ALA A 101 -12.57 -11.06 -4.64
N ASP A 102 -11.87 -11.64 -3.65
CA ASP A 102 -10.90 -10.90 -2.85
C ASP A 102 -9.71 -10.46 -3.73
N ALA A 103 -9.30 -9.21 -3.56
CA ALA A 103 -8.13 -8.66 -4.23
C ALA A 103 -7.46 -7.64 -3.31
N LEU A 104 -6.13 -7.60 -3.33
CA LEU A 104 -5.37 -6.46 -2.81
C LEU A 104 -4.78 -5.74 -4.02
N TYR A 105 -5.11 -4.46 -4.15
CA TYR A 105 -4.65 -3.61 -5.24
C TYR A 105 -3.86 -2.46 -4.63
N VAL A 106 -2.62 -2.27 -5.09
CA VAL A 106 -1.78 -1.15 -4.66
C VAL A 106 -1.44 -0.32 -5.89
N ALA A 107 -1.67 0.98 -5.82
CA ALA A 107 -1.37 1.90 -6.91
C ALA A 107 -0.59 3.12 -6.42
N ALA A 108 0.35 3.57 -7.23
CA ALA A 108 0.99 4.87 -7.05
C ALA A 108 0.42 5.86 -8.07
N SER A 109 0.16 7.08 -7.60
CA SER A 109 -0.42 8.16 -8.38
C SER A 109 0.47 9.39 -8.30
N LYS A 110 0.76 10.00 -9.46
CA LYS A 110 1.37 11.33 -9.57
C LYS A 110 0.29 12.39 -9.39
N VAL A 111 0.56 13.38 -8.55
CA VAL A 111 -0.27 14.58 -8.41
C VAL A 111 0.09 15.53 -9.56
N VAL A 112 -0.85 15.79 -10.47
CA VAL A 112 -0.66 16.70 -11.62
C VAL A 112 -1.23 18.09 -11.30
N THR A 113 -2.44 18.12 -10.76
CA THR A 113 -3.06 19.30 -10.13
C THR A 113 -3.80 18.85 -8.87
N ASN A 114 -4.36 19.78 -8.10
CA ASN A 114 -5.11 19.45 -6.89
C ASN A 114 -6.31 18.49 -7.15
N ASP A 115 -6.82 18.46 -8.38
CA ASP A 115 -8.00 17.66 -8.77
C ASP A 115 -7.70 16.66 -9.90
N SER A 116 -6.42 16.42 -10.23
CA SER A 116 -6.08 15.44 -11.27
C SER A 116 -4.82 14.65 -10.92
N VAL A 117 -4.94 13.35 -11.09
CA VAL A 117 -3.86 12.41 -10.86
C VAL A 117 -3.56 11.59 -12.11
N GLN A 118 -2.31 11.19 -12.24
CA GLN A 118 -1.85 10.30 -13.29
C GLN A 118 -1.33 9.01 -12.66
N SER A 119 -1.74 7.86 -13.18
CA SER A 119 -1.20 6.58 -12.71
C SER A 119 0.31 6.52 -12.94
N ALA A 120 1.06 6.28 -11.87
CA ALA A 120 2.51 6.07 -11.90
C ALA A 120 2.88 4.58 -11.88
N GLY A 121 1.95 3.70 -11.51
CA GLY A 121 2.13 2.25 -11.56
C GLY A 121 1.20 1.56 -10.57
N SER A 122 1.04 0.25 -10.71
CA SER A 122 0.25 -0.54 -9.78
C SER A 122 0.65 -2.01 -9.78
N ILE A 123 0.21 -2.70 -8.73
CA ILE A 123 0.29 -4.15 -8.60
C ILE A 123 -1.00 -4.67 -7.96
N ALA A 124 -1.43 -5.85 -8.38
CA ALA A 124 -2.55 -6.55 -7.76
C ALA A 124 -2.12 -7.96 -7.39
N ILE A 125 -2.65 -8.46 -6.28
CA ILE A 125 -2.62 -9.88 -5.93
C ILE A 125 -4.05 -10.37 -5.79
N THR A 126 -4.34 -11.52 -6.40
CA THR A 126 -5.69 -12.13 -6.41
C THR A 126 -5.59 -13.66 -6.36
N PRO A 127 -6.64 -14.38 -5.94
CA PRO A 127 -6.66 -15.85 -5.90
C PRO A 127 -6.51 -16.50 -7.28
N HIS A 128 -6.78 -15.73 -8.35
CA HIS A 128 -6.73 -16.20 -9.73
C HIS A 128 -5.32 -16.20 -10.32
N GLN A 129 -4.34 -15.62 -9.63
CA GLN A 129 -2.96 -15.67 -10.10
C GLN A 129 -2.40 -17.09 -9.98
N PRO A 130 -1.74 -17.64 -11.02
CA PRO A 130 -1.27 -19.03 -11.05
C PRO A 130 -0.38 -19.42 -9.87
N ASP A 131 0.41 -18.47 -9.38
CA ASP A 131 1.38 -18.67 -8.30
C ASP A 131 0.89 -18.16 -6.94
N PHE A 132 -0.41 -17.84 -6.82
CA PHE A 132 -0.98 -17.35 -5.57
C PHE A 132 -0.80 -18.39 -4.45
N LYS A 133 -0.27 -17.92 -3.32
CA LYS A 133 -0.15 -18.69 -2.08
C LYS A 133 -0.55 -17.81 -0.91
N PRO A 134 -1.41 -18.28 0.01
CA PRO A 134 -1.65 -17.55 1.25
C PRO A 134 -0.36 -17.33 2.04
N GLY A 135 -0.20 -16.15 2.63
CA GLY A 135 0.95 -15.82 3.46
C GLY A 135 1.52 -14.44 3.19
N TRP A 136 2.79 -14.26 3.57
CA TRP A 136 3.53 -13.02 3.38
C TRP A 136 4.01 -12.85 1.94
N HIS A 137 3.77 -11.67 1.38
CA HIS A 137 4.21 -11.24 0.06
C HIS A 137 4.94 -9.90 0.14
N ALA A 138 6.01 -9.77 -0.62
CA ALA A 138 6.64 -8.49 -0.92
C ALA A 138 6.20 -8.09 -2.34
N LEU A 139 5.13 -7.30 -2.42
CA LEU A 139 4.59 -6.78 -3.68
C LEU A 139 5.51 -5.67 -4.17
N ARG A 140 5.96 -5.72 -5.42
CA ARG A 140 6.92 -4.75 -5.97
C ARG A 140 6.52 -4.32 -7.37
N PHE A 141 6.49 -3.02 -7.63
CA PHE A 141 6.33 -2.48 -8.98
C PHE A 141 7.20 -1.26 -9.20
N THR A 142 7.63 -1.08 -10.45
CA THR A 142 8.46 0.05 -10.86
C THR A 142 7.57 1.23 -11.24
N LEU A 143 7.89 2.41 -10.74
CA LEU A 143 7.27 3.66 -11.10
C LEU A 143 7.59 4.02 -12.54
N SER A 144 6.53 4.33 -13.27
CA SER A 144 6.49 4.72 -14.67
C SER A 144 5.92 6.12 -14.80
N GLY A 145 6.37 6.87 -15.79
CA GLY A 145 5.97 8.26 -16.04
C GLY A 145 6.74 8.79 -17.23
N ILE A 146 6.14 9.65 -18.04
CA ILE A 146 6.67 9.96 -19.38
C ILE A 146 7.66 11.14 -19.35
N ASP A 147 7.64 12.01 -18.32
CA ASP A 147 8.15 13.38 -18.51
C ASP A 147 8.97 14.02 -17.36
N GLU A 148 9.13 13.39 -16.19
CA GLU A 148 9.86 13.99 -15.04
C GLU A 148 10.75 12.96 -14.30
N GLU A 149 11.98 13.34 -13.93
CA GLU A 149 12.89 12.52 -13.13
C GLU A 149 12.36 12.31 -11.69
N THR A 150 11.72 13.34 -11.12
CA THR A 150 11.11 13.34 -9.78
C THR A 150 9.76 14.05 -9.81
N PHE A 151 8.75 13.46 -9.18
CA PHE A 151 7.39 14.02 -9.05
C PHE A 151 6.83 13.77 -7.65
N ASN A 152 5.82 14.56 -7.26
CA ASN A 152 5.09 14.31 -6.00
C ASN A 152 3.94 13.33 -6.27
N GLY A 153 3.81 12.33 -5.41
CA GLY A 153 2.76 11.31 -5.54
C GLY A 153 2.38 10.69 -4.20
N TYR A 154 1.33 9.87 -4.23
CA TYR A 154 0.87 9.08 -3.10
C TYR A 154 0.63 7.64 -3.53
N VAL A 155 0.56 6.73 -2.56
CA VAL A 155 0.22 5.32 -2.78
C VAL A 155 -1.13 5.03 -2.13
N SER A 156 -2.01 4.35 -2.85
CA SER A 156 -3.32 3.89 -2.39
C SER A 156 -3.38 2.37 -2.35
N ASP A 157 -4.06 1.82 -1.35
CA ASP A 157 -4.29 0.38 -1.15
C ASP A 157 -5.67 0.05 -0.57
#